data_AF-Q5SK56-F1
#
_entry.id   AF-Q5SK56-F1
#
_cell.length_a   1.000
_cell.length_b   1.000
_cell.length_c   1.000
_cell.angle_alpha   90.00
_cell.angle_beta   90.00
_cell.angle_gamma   90.00
#
_symmetry.space_group_name_H-M   'P 1'
#
loop_
_entity.id
_entity.type
_entity.pdbx_description
1 polymer ?
#
loop_
_entity_poly.entity_id
_entity_poly.type
_entity_poly.pdbx_seq_one_letter_code
_entity_poly.pdbx_strand_id
1 'polypeptide(L)'
;MRGLVASFLALALGACTVTISPAPPSIWNLWSQDWYCTHRTTRVDFGFSFSGVLTRLEVYLLDEGQKPWEARPGQKVADLDTLIVGSGEVRGYVDVTPAQTQQALGPQGIIVEPVGNKVLWVRGFNGSAASAYVESSVVMFPDNTNVCDPGETAP
;
A
#
# COMPACT_ATOMS: atom_id res chain seq x y z
N MET A 1 9.47 71.55 10.65
CA MET A 1 8.86 70.51 9.79
C MET A 1 9.57 69.19 10.04
N ARG A 2 9.06 68.41 11.01
CA ARG A 2 9.57 67.10 11.44
C ARG A 2 8.34 66.21 11.53
N GLY A 3 8.28 65.12 10.76
CA GLY A 3 7.14 64.23 10.79
C GLY A 3 7.14 63.17 9.69
N LEU A 4 8.32 62.72 9.27
CA LEU A 4 8.52 61.69 8.26
C LEU A 4 9.17 60.47 8.93
N VAL A 5 8.53 59.94 9.98
CA VAL A 5 9.06 58.76 10.71
C VAL A 5 7.97 57.76 11.10
N ALA A 6 6.68 58.12 11.01
CA ALA A 6 5.60 57.29 11.56
C ALA A 6 4.96 56.27 10.59
N SER A 7 5.38 56.21 9.31
CA SER A 7 4.71 55.34 8.32
C SER A 7 5.52 54.12 7.88
N PHE A 8 6.77 53.96 8.32
CA PHE A 8 7.60 52.80 7.98
C PHE A 8 7.61 51.69 9.05
N LEU A 9 7.08 51.93 10.24
CA LEU A 9 7.08 50.93 11.32
C LEU A 9 5.92 49.93 11.25
N ALA A 10 4.90 50.18 10.41
CA ALA A 10 3.75 49.28 10.25
C ALA A 10 3.98 48.13 9.25
N LEU A 11 5.08 48.14 8.49
CA LEU A 11 5.40 47.11 7.48
C LEU A 11 6.35 46.01 7.97
N ALA A 12 6.81 46.06 9.22
CA ALA A 12 7.78 45.10 9.77
C ALA A 12 7.15 43.97 10.61
N LEU A 13 5.81 43.85 10.64
CA LEU A 13 5.12 42.64 11.11
C LEU A 13 4.96 41.66 9.94
N GLY A 14 6.08 41.34 9.30
CA GLY A 14 6.17 40.29 8.29
C GLY A 14 5.84 38.96 8.94
N ALA A 15 4.69 38.41 8.57
CA ALA A 15 4.17 37.14 9.03
C ALA A 15 5.24 36.04 9.02
N CYS A 16 5.65 35.56 10.20
CA CYS A 16 6.26 34.25 10.32
C CYS A 16 5.17 33.22 10.04
N THR A 17 4.98 32.84 8.77
CA THR A 17 4.15 31.69 8.43
C THR A 17 4.89 30.43 8.86
N VAL A 18 4.42 29.79 9.92
CA VAL A 18 4.87 28.44 10.30
C VAL A 18 4.22 27.46 9.31
N THR A 19 5.01 26.94 8.37
CA THR A 19 4.57 25.89 7.46
C THR A 19 4.72 24.54 8.16
N ILE A 20 3.60 23.91 8.54
CA ILE A 20 3.60 22.53 9.02
C ILE A 20 3.49 21.63 7.79
N SER A 21 4.57 20.92 7.47
CA SER A 21 4.56 19.89 6.43
C SER A 21 4.31 18.52 7.06
N PRO A 22 3.35 17.74 6.54
CA PRO A 22 3.15 16.36 6.97
C PRO A 22 4.43 15.54 6.78
N ALA A 23 4.89 14.87 7.84
CA ALA A 23 5.96 13.89 7.75
C ALA A 23 5.38 12.52 7.34
N PRO A 24 6.03 11.77 6.43
CA PRO A 24 5.55 10.44 6.06
C PRO A 24 5.61 9.48 7.26
N PRO A 25 4.68 8.51 7.35
CA PRO A 25 4.77 7.47 8.36
C PRO A 25 6.00 6.58 8.12
N SER A 26 6.43 5.88 9.16
CA SER A 26 7.37 4.76 9.03
C SER A 26 6.60 3.45 9.14
N ILE A 27 6.87 2.52 8.23
CA ILE A 27 6.29 1.18 8.20
C ILE A 27 7.42 0.16 8.12
N TRP A 28 7.31 -0.94 8.84
CA TRP A 28 8.30 -2.03 8.84
C TRP A 28 7.66 -3.36 9.27
N ASN A 29 8.42 -4.45 9.16
CA ASN A 29 7.96 -5.81 9.51
C ASN A 29 6.65 -6.19 8.82
N LEU A 30 6.51 -5.86 7.53
CA LEU A 30 5.38 -6.34 6.75
C LEU A 30 5.47 -7.87 6.62
N TRP A 31 4.37 -8.53 6.93
CA TRP A 31 4.17 -9.95 6.68
C TRP A 31 2.83 -10.14 5.96
N SER A 32 2.74 -11.23 5.22
CA SER A 32 1.51 -11.72 4.59
C SER A 32 1.40 -13.22 4.81
N GLN A 33 0.24 -13.81 4.51
CA GLN A 33 0.11 -15.26 4.46
C GLN A 33 1.02 -15.91 3.40
N ASP A 34 1.14 -17.25 3.45
CA ASP A 34 2.06 -18.03 2.60
C ASP A 34 1.46 -18.42 1.23
N TRP A 35 0.13 -18.46 1.10
CA TRP A 35 -0.54 -19.05 -0.06
C TRP A 35 -1.65 -18.14 -0.58
N TYR A 36 -1.94 -18.23 -1.88
CA TYR A 36 -3.13 -17.64 -2.47
C TYR A 36 -3.78 -18.59 -3.47
N CYS A 37 -5.10 -18.54 -3.56
CA CYS A 37 -5.86 -19.32 -4.54
C CYS A 37 -5.60 -18.85 -5.96
N THR A 38 -5.42 -19.81 -6.86
CA THR A 38 -5.25 -19.57 -8.30
C THR A 38 -6.55 -19.54 -9.09
N HIS A 39 -7.63 -20.11 -8.53
CA HIS A 39 -8.91 -20.32 -9.24
C HIS A 39 -10.08 -19.50 -8.71
N ARG A 40 -9.93 -18.85 -7.55
CA ARG A 40 -10.95 -18.03 -6.88
C ARG A 40 -10.32 -16.86 -6.16
N THR A 41 -11.14 -15.90 -5.78
CA THR A 41 -10.72 -14.81 -4.89
C THR A 41 -10.17 -15.38 -3.58
N THR A 42 -9.03 -14.84 -3.16
CA THR A 42 -8.40 -15.14 -1.88
C THR A 42 -8.46 -13.91 -1.00
N ARG A 43 -8.86 -14.07 0.26
CA ARG A 43 -8.56 -13.06 1.26
C ARG A 43 -7.08 -13.17 1.64
N VAL A 44 -6.29 -12.16 1.28
CA VAL A 44 -4.88 -12.09 1.65
C VAL A 44 -4.74 -11.28 2.93
N ASP A 45 -4.51 -11.97 4.04
CA ASP A 45 -4.18 -11.37 5.33
C ASP A 45 -2.75 -10.85 5.35
N PHE A 46 -2.57 -9.70 5.99
CA PHE A 46 -1.28 -9.06 6.18
C PHE A 46 -1.23 -8.27 7.48
N GLY A 47 -0.02 -8.01 7.95
CA GLY A 47 0.20 -7.10 9.07
C GLY A 47 1.55 -6.42 9.00
N PHE A 48 1.65 -5.26 9.66
CA PHE A 48 2.87 -4.48 9.71
C PHE A 48 2.94 -3.64 10.99
N SER A 49 4.16 -3.28 11.38
CA SER A 49 4.41 -2.28 12.42
C SER A 49 4.50 -0.88 11.80
N PHE A 50 4.02 0.13 12.50
CA PHE A 50 4.11 1.51 12.04
C PHE A 50 4.37 2.52 13.16
N SER A 51 4.82 3.71 12.77
CA SER A 51 4.84 4.90 13.61
C SER A 51 4.53 6.17 12.81
N GLY A 52 3.89 7.15 13.44
CA GLY A 52 3.54 8.44 12.87
C GLY A 52 2.04 8.59 12.64
N VAL A 53 1.66 9.29 11.58
CA VAL A 53 0.27 9.44 11.15
C VAL A 53 0.09 8.69 9.84
N LEU A 54 -0.84 7.74 9.80
CA LEU A 54 -1.22 6.99 8.63
C LEU A 54 -2.62 7.41 8.22
N THR A 55 -2.75 8.13 7.11
CA THR A 55 -4.03 8.61 6.56
C THR A 55 -4.49 7.79 5.35
N ARG A 56 -3.58 7.08 4.69
CA ARG A 56 -3.87 6.25 3.53
C ARG A 56 -2.84 5.15 3.41
N LEU A 57 -3.26 3.98 2.96
CA LEU A 57 -2.41 2.82 2.71
C LEU A 57 -2.66 2.31 1.30
N GLU A 58 -1.62 2.31 0.47
CA GLU A 58 -1.63 1.61 -0.80
C GLU A 58 -1.08 0.20 -0.61
N VAL A 59 -1.78 -0.79 -1.17
CA VAL A 59 -1.38 -2.20 -1.13
C VAL A 59 -1.20 -2.70 -2.55
N TYR A 60 -0.08 -3.36 -2.79
CA TYR A 60 0.27 -3.93 -4.08
C TYR A 60 0.52 -5.42 -3.92
N LEU A 61 0.12 -6.17 -4.95
CA LEU A 61 0.46 -7.58 -5.08
C LEU A 61 1.22 -7.76 -6.38
N LEU A 62 2.53 -7.99 -6.26
CA LEU A 62 3.45 -7.99 -7.39
C LEU A 62 3.99 -9.40 -7.63
N ASP A 63 4.50 -9.65 -8.83
CA ASP A 63 5.29 -10.85 -9.09
C ASP A 63 6.59 -10.82 -8.27
N GLU A 64 7.08 -11.99 -7.85
CA GLU A 64 8.37 -12.09 -7.18
C GLU A 64 9.48 -11.44 -8.01
N GLY A 65 10.24 -10.53 -7.39
CA GLY A 65 11.30 -9.76 -8.03
C GLY A 65 10.85 -8.46 -8.72
N GLN A 66 9.54 -8.25 -8.93
CA GLN A 66 9.01 -7.00 -9.48
C GLN A 66 9.00 -5.90 -8.42
N LYS A 67 9.26 -4.65 -8.84
CA LYS A 67 9.25 -3.49 -7.94
C LYS A 67 7.98 -2.64 -8.07
N PRO A 68 7.52 -1.93 -7.02
CA PRO A 68 6.25 -1.19 -7.06
C PRO A 68 6.13 -0.10 -8.13
N TRP A 69 7.25 0.49 -8.58
CA TRP A 69 7.24 1.48 -9.68
C TRP A 69 7.04 0.83 -11.07
N GLU A 70 7.14 -0.49 -11.18
CA GLU A 70 6.85 -1.28 -12.38
C GLU A 70 5.44 -1.89 -12.34
N ALA A 71 4.64 -1.57 -11.31
CA ALA A 71 3.31 -2.15 -11.13
C ALA A 71 2.40 -1.82 -12.32
N ARG A 72 1.80 -2.86 -12.91
CA ARG A 72 0.79 -2.76 -13.96
C ARG A 72 -0.57 -2.37 -13.36
N PRO A 73 -1.50 -1.86 -14.17
CA PRO A 73 -2.90 -1.74 -13.76
C PRO A 73 -3.42 -3.08 -13.19
N GLY A 74 -4.10 -3.04 -12.06
CA GLY A 74 -4.59 -4.23 -11.34
C GLY A 74 -3.62 -4.84 -10.32
N GLN A 75 -2.34 -4.46 -10.33
CA GLN A 75 -1.37 -4.91 -9.31
C GLN A 75 -1.34 -4.02 -8.07
N LYS A 76 -1.87 -2.79 -8.14
CA LYS A 76 -2.31 -2.03 -6.97
C LYS A 76 -3.68 -2.56 -6.57
N VAL A 77 -3.69 -3.47 -5.60
CA VAL A 77 -4.90 -4.23 -5.20
C VAL A 77 -5.77 -3.46 -4.21
N ALA A 78 -5.21 -2.46 -3.51
CA ALA A 78 -6.00 -1.58 -2.65
C ALA A 78 -5.42 -0.16 -2.54
N ASP A 79 -6.33 0.78 -2.32
CA ASP A 79 -6.05 2.13 -1.87
C ASP A 79 -7.02 2.43 -0.72
N LEU A 80 -6.52 2.39 0.50
CA LEU A 80 -7.34 2.38 1.72
C LEU A 80 -7.17 3.70 2.47
N ASP A 81 -8.22 4.51 2.50
CA ASP A 81 -8.27 5.67 3.38
C ASP A 81 -8.43 5.22 4.84
N THR A 82 -7.68 5.87 5.73
CA THR A 82 -7.65 5.55 7.16
C THR A 82 -7.28 6.77 7.99
N LEU A 83 -7.25 6.66 9.31
CA LEU A 83 -6.64 7.65 10.18
C LEU A 83 -6.15 6.97 11.46
N ILE A 84 -4.87 6.60 11.47
CA ILE A 84 -4.21 6.00 12.62
C ILE A 84 -3.06 6.89 13.05
N VAL A 85 -3.02 7.26 14.33
CA VAL A 85 -2.01 8.15 14.91
C VAL A 85 -1.31 7.42 16.04
N GLY A 86 0.03 7.49 16.05
CA GLY A 86 0.86 6.91 17.09
C GLY A 86 1.78 5.83 16.55
N SER A 87 1.93 4.74 17.29
CA SER A 87 2.74 3.59 16.88
C SER A 87 2.07 2.30 17.31
N GLY A 88 2.17 1.25 16.50
CA GLY A 88 1.58 -0.04 16.83
C GLY A 88 1.65 -1.03 15.67
N GLU A 89 0.87 -2.10 15.78
CA GLU A 89 0.67 -3.09 14.74
C GLU A 89 -0.67 -2.84 14.04
N VAL A 90 -0.66 -2.89 12.71
CA VAL A 90 -1.86 -2.91 11.88
C VAL A 90 -1.98 -4.31 11.31
N ARG A 91 -3.18 -4.88 11.41
CA ARG A 91 -3.58 -6.10 10.70
C ARG A 91 -4.74 -5.78 9.78
N GLY A 92 -4.76 -6.40 8.61
CA GLY A 92 -5.80 -6.20 7.63
C GLY A 92 -5.79 -7.31 6.60
N TYR A 93 -6.70 -7.18 5.64
CA TYR A 93 -6.79 -8.10 4.53
C TYR A 93 -7.11 -7.34 3.24
N VAL A 94 -6.75 -7.93 2.11
CA VAL A 94 -7.18 -7.49 0.78
C VAL A 94 -7.73 -8.68 0.01
N ASP A 95 -8.86 -8.49 -0.67
CA ASP A 95 -9.43 -9.53 -1.53
C ASP A 95 -8.72 -9.50 -2.87
N VAL A 96 -7.93 -10.55 -3.14
CA VAL A 96 -7.18 -10.71 -4.37
C VAL A 96 -7.92 -11.72 -5.23
N THR A 97 -8.47 -11.21 -6.32
CA THR A 97 -9.00 -12.10 -7.36
C THR A 97 -7.86 -12.38 -8.32
N PRO A 98 -7.45 -13.65 -8.52
CA PRO A 98 -6.66 -14.02 -9.68
C PRO A 98 -7.43 -13.44 -10.85
N ALA A 99 -6.84 -12.52 -11.61
CA ALA A 99 -7.42 -12.13 -12.87
C ALA A 99 -7.62 -13.45 -13.59
N GLN A 100 -8.86 -13.95 -13.61
CA GLN A 100 -9.18 -15.19 -14.29
C GLN A 100 -8.71 -14.86 -15.69
N THR A 101 -7.62 -15.51 -16.08
CA THR A 101 -7.16 -15.59 -17.44
C THR A 101 -8.45 -15.67 -18.23
N GLN A 102 -8.81 -14.65 -19.02
CA GLN A 102 -10.04 -14.70 -19.78
C GLN A 102 -9.92 -15.96 -20.63
N GLN A 103 -10.53 -17.05 -20.17
CA GLN A 103 -10.62 -18.31 -20.87
C GLN A 103 -11.73 -18.11 -21.89
N ALA A 104 -11.46 -17.24 -22.86
CA ALA A 104 -12.19 -17.24 -24.10
C ALA A 104 -11.50 -18.27 -24.99
N LEU A 105 -12.23 -19.32 -25.38
CA LEU A 105 -11.84 -20.20 -26.49
C LEU A 105 -11.93 -19.39 -27.80
N GLY A 106 -10.93 -18.54 -28.05
CA GLY A 106 -10.68 -17.93 -29.34
C GLY A 106 -9.85 -18.88 -30.22
N PRO A 107 -9.98 -18.83 -31.55
CA PRO A 107 -9.41 -19.82 -32.47
C PRO A 107 -7.87 -19.85 -32.53
N GLN A 108 -7.14 -19.02 -31.77
CA GLN A 108 -5.68 -19.00 -31.76
C GLN A 108 -5.12 -18.76 -30.34
N GLY A 109 -4.77 -19.85 -29.65
CA GLY A 109 -3.82 -19.85 -28.55
C GLY A 109 -4.41 -19.88 -27.14
N ILE A 110 -4.05 -20.91 -26.35
CA ILE A 110 -4.19 -20.89 -24.90
C ILE A 110 -3.15 -19.91 -24.38
N ILE A 111 -3.57 -18.75 -23.89
CA ILE A 111 -2.70 -17.89 -23.10
C ILE A 111 -2.84 -18.37 -21.66
N VAL A 112 -1.85 -19.12 -21.17
CA VAL A 112 -1.68 -19.37 -19.73
C VAL A 112 -0.75 -18.27 -19.23
N GLU A 113 -1.29 -17.23 -18.59
CA GLU A 113 -0.44 -16.41 -17.75
C GLU A 113 0.05 -17.30 -16.60
N PRO A 114 1.37 -17.44 -16.38
CA PRO A 114 1.87 -18.29 -15.31
C PRO A 114 1.38 -17.71 -13.98
N VAL A 115 0.67 -18.55 -13.22
CA VAL A 115 0.33 -18.26 -11.83
C VAL A 115 1.62 -18.36 -11.04
N GLY A 116 2.34 -17.25 -10.93
CA GLY A 116 3.66 -17.15 -10.32
C GLY A 116 3.60 -16.64 -8.89
N ASN A 117 4.69 -16.86 -8.16
CA ASN A 117 4.86 -16.37 -6.79
C ASN A 117 4.55 -14.86 -6.70
N LYS A 118 3.90 -14.47 -5.61
CA LYS A 118 3.51 -13.09 -5.35
C LYS A 118 4.21 -12.54 -4.12
N VAL A 119 4.44 -11.24 -4.12
CA VAL A 119 4.94 -10.52 -2.95
C VAL A 119 4.03 -9.34 -2.69
N LEU A 120 3.57 -9.23 -1.44
CA LEU A 120 2.77 -8.08 -1.01
C LEU A 120 3.70 -6.91 -0.68
N TRP A 121 3.35 -5.73 -1.16
CA TRP A 121 4.04 -4.49 -0.85
C TRP A 121 3.04 -3.48 -0.31
N VAL A 122 3.49 -2.64 0.62
CA VAL A 122 2.68 -1.53 1.13
C VAL A 122 3.42 -0.20 1.04
N ARG A 123 2.64 0.88 0.98
CA ARG A 123 3.11 2.25 1.16
C ARG A 123 2.07 3.06 1.93
N GLY A 124 2.48 3.60 3.07
CA GLY A 124 1.66 4.50 3.87
C GLY A 124 1.84 5.97 3.52
N PHE A 125 0.83 6.77 3.82
CA PHE A 125 0.82 8.22 3.60
C PHE A 125 0.37 8.99 4.83
N ASN A 126 0.85 10.23 4.95
CA ASN A 126 0.30 11.28 5.80
C ASN A 126 -0.07 12.47 4.90
N GLY A 127 -1.35 12.61 4.54
CA GLY A 127 -1.75 13.49 3.45
C GLY A 127 -1.07 13.06 2.15
N SER A 128 -0.32 13.96 1.52
CA SER A 128 0.48 13.66 0.32
C SER A 128 1.88 13.11 0.61
N ALA A 129 2.32 13.13 1.87
CA ALA A 129 3.66 12.66 2.25
C ALA A 129 3.69 11.14 2.31
N ALA A 130 4.37 10.54 1.34
CA ALA A 130 4.41 9.10 1.15
C ALA A 130 5.67 8.48 1.78
N SER A 131 5.49 7.39 2.51
CA SER A 131 6.58 6.57 3.06
C SER A 131 7.36 5.82 1.98
N ALA A 132 8.41 5.10 2.36
CA ALA A 132 9.05 4.12 1.48
C ALA A 132 8.11 2.93 1.21
N TYR A 133 8.31 2.26 0.09
CA TYR A 133 7.68 0.96 -0.13
C TYR A 133 8.29 -0.08 0.79
N VAL A 134 7.43 -0.89 1.41
CA VAL A 134 7.84 -1.98 2.30
C VAL A 134 7.42 -3.30 1.67
N GLU A 135 8.38 -4.19 1.54
CA GLU A 135 8.21 -5.55 1.03
C GLU A 135 7.78 -6.49 2.14
N SER A 136 6.85 -7.41 1.84
CA SER A 136 6.51 -8.49 2.75
C SER A 136 7.73 -9.39 2.96
N SER A 137 7.94 -9.81 4.20
CA SER A 137 8.92 -10.85 4.54
C SER A 137 8.55 -12.23 3.98
N VAL A 138 7.32 -12.40 3.47
CA VAL A 138 6.79 -13.66 2.95
C VAL A 138 6.53 -13.53 1.45
N VAL A 139 7.04 -14.52 0.70
CA VAL A 139 6.66 -14.75 -0.70
C VAL A 139 5.46 -15.71 -0.71
N MET A 140 4.36 -15.26 -1.28
CA MET A 140 3.14 -16.04 -1.44
C MET A 140 3.24 -17.00 -2.62
N PHE A 141 2.91 -18.25 -2.38
CA PHE A 141 2.90 -19.30 -3.39
C PHE A 141 1.49 -19.55 -3.93
N PRO A 142 1.36 -19.85 -5.23
CA PRO A 142 0.09 -20.21 -5.84
C PRO A 142 -0.39 -21.59 -5.33
N ASP A 143 -1.65 -21.68 -4.93
CA ASP A 143 -2.33 -22.92 -4.58
C ASP A 143 -3.64 -23.10 -5.36
N ASN A 144 -3.90 -24.30 -5.86
CA ASN A 144 -5.10 -24.66 -6.62
C ASN A 144 -6.03 -25.62 -5.87
N THR A 145 -5.77 -25.90 -4.59
CA THR A 145 -6.57 -26.81 -3.78
C THR A 145 -7.86 -26.15 -3.24
N ASN A 146 -8.69 -26.98 -2.58
CA ASN A 146 -9.82 -26.62 -1.70
C ASN A 146 -9.51 -25.53 -0.64
N VAL A 147 -8.30 -25.58 -0.10
CA VAL A 147 -7.91 -24.97 1.18
C VAL A 147 -6.92 -23.82 1.00
N CYS A 148 -6.75 -23.36 -0.24
CA CYS A 148 -5.81 -22.31 -0.64
C CYS A 148 -6.11 -20.91 -0.06
N ASP A 149 -7.33 -20.70 0.47
CA ASP A 149 -7.69 -19.47 1.17
C ASP A 149 -7.73 -19.81 2.66
N PRO A 150 -6.74 -19.35 3.43
CA PRO A 150 -6.67 -19.62 4.85
C PRO A 150 -7.63 -18.76 5.65
N GLY A 151 -8.60 -18.06 5.06
CA GLY A 151 -9.62 -17.22 5.72
C GLY A 151 -10.41 -17.86 6.88
N GLU A 152 -10.08 -19.09 7.27
CA GLU A 152 -10.51 -19.79 8.47
C GLU A 152 -9.43 -19.95 9.58
N THR A 153 -8.18 -19.49 9.39
CA THR A 153 -7.02 -19.88 10.24
C THR A 153 -5.99 -18.79 10.57
N ALA A 154 -6.21 -17.51 10.23
CA ALA A 154 -5.34 -16.44 10.76
C ALA A 154 -5.48 -16.36 12.31
N PRO A 155 -4.38 -16.31 13.08
CA PRO A 155 -4.42 -16.30 14.54
C PRO A 155 -4.94 -14.99 15.16
#